data_AF-A0A8H8WT27-F1
#
_entry.id   AF-A0A8H8WT27-F1
#
_cell.length_a   1.000
_cell.length_b   1.000
_cell.length_c   1.000
_cell.angle_alpha   90.00
_cell.angle_beta   90.00
_cell.angle_gamma   90.00
#
_symmetry.space_group_name_H-M   'P 1'
#
loop_
_entity.id
_entity.type
_entity.pdbx_description
1 polymer ?
#
loop_
_entity_poly.entity_id
_entity_poly.type
_entity_poly.pdbx_seq_one_letter_code
_entity_poly.pdbx_strand_id
1 'polypeptide(L)' 'MTVTLAAWCLPLAASLILFAWALLTPASGTWDFAPVFRLAGAVVGSLVAWLVWALLR' A
#
# COMPACT_ATOMS: atom_id res chain seq x y z
N MET A 1 13.72 -22.04 -2.50
CA MET A 1 13.63 -20.90 -1.55
C MET A 1 13.73 -19.52 -2.21
N THR A 2 14.44 -19.35 -3.33
CA THR A 2 14.49 -18.08 -4.08
C THR A 2 13.15 -17.70 -4.71
N VAL A 3 12.41 -18.67 -5.27
CA VAL A 3 11.08 -18.45 -5.86
C VAL A 3 10.09 -17.96 -4.79
N THR A 4 10.11 -18.54 -3.59
CA THR A 4 9.24 -18.12 -2.48
C THR A 4 9.55 -16.70 -2.01
N LEU A 5 10.83 -16.30 -1.96
CA LEU A 5 11.23 -14.92 -1.62
C LEU A 5 10.77 -13.89 -2.66
N ALA A 6 10.95 -14.21 -3.95
CA ALA A 6 10.49 -13.36 -5.04
C ALA A 6 8.95 -13.20 -5.05
N ALA A 7 8.24 -14.24 -4.62
CA ALA A 7 6.79 -14.26 -4.52
C ALA A 7 6.29 -13.21 -3.49
N TRP A 8 6.96 -13.08 -2.33
CA TRP A 8 6.64 -12.06 -1.33
C TRP A 8 6.96 -10.62 -1.77
N CYS A 9 7.78 -10.42 -2.81
CA CYS A 9 8.09 -9.07 -3.30
C CYS A 9 6.87 -8.38 -3.92
N LEU A 10 5.89 -9.11 -4.44
CA LEU A 10 4.69 -8.55 -5.08
C LEU A 10 3.81 -7.73 -4.11
N PRO A 11 3.31 -8.28 -2.99
CA PRO A 11 2.52 -7.50 -2.03
C PRO A 11 3.35 -6.40 -1.34
N LEU A 12 4.66 -6.60 -1.22
CA LEU A 12 5.59 -5.65 -0.63
C LEU A 12 5.79 -4.43 -1.55
N ALA A 13 5.99 -4.64 -2.85
CA ALA A 13 6.07 -3.58 -3.85
C ALA A 13 4.75 -2.79 -3.94
N ALA A 14 3.60 -3.48 -3.94
CA ALA A 14 2.28 -2.83 -3.93
C ALA A 14 2.10 -1.94 -2.69
N SER A 15 2.50 -2.42 -1.51
CA SER A 15 2.47 -1.64 -0.28
C SER A 15 3.35 -0.39 -0.38
N LEU A 16 4.60 -0.54 -0.85
CA LEU A 16 5.53 0.59 -1.00
C LEU A 16 4.99 1.66 -1.95
N ILE A 17 4.38 1.27 -3.07
CA ILE A 17 3.78 2.20 -4.03
C ILE A 17 2.61 2.96 -3.39
N LEU A 18 1.72 2.26 -2.68
CA LEU A 18 0.56 2.87 -2.01
C LEU A 18 0.98 3.85 -0.92
N PHE A 19 1.96 3.50 -0.09
CA PHE A 19 2.47 4.40 0.94
C PHE A 19 3.27 5.57 0.36
N ALA A 20 4.07 5.34 -0.69
CA ALA A 20 4.75 6.42 -1.39
C ALA A 20 3.75 7.40 -2.00
N TRP A 21 2.69 6.91 -2.64
CA TRP A 21 1.61 7.76 -3.15
C TRP A 21 0.92 8.55 -2.03
N ALA A 22 0.57 7.90 -0.91
CA ALA A 22 -0.11 8.55 0.20
C ALA A 22 0.75 9.64 0.88
N LEU A 23 2.05 9.43 1.01
CA LEU A 23 2.98 10.34 1.69
C LEU A 23 3.53 11.44 0.79
N LEU A 24 3.74 11.17 -0.50
CA LEU A 24 4.33 12.13 -1.44
C LEU A 24 3.29 13.05 -2.08
N THR A 25 2.00 12.72 -2.01
CA THR A 25 0.96 13.60 -2.56
C THR A 25 0.72 14.79 -1.62
N PRO A 26 0.94 16.04 -2.06
CA PRO A 26 0.82 17.20 -1.21
C PRO A 26 -0.60 17.39 -0.69
N ALA A 27 -0.69 17.94 0.53
CA ALA A 27 -1.94 18.42 1.10
C ALA A 27 -2.27 19.81 0.52
N SER A 28 -3.53 20.02 0.18
CA SER A 28 -4.06 21.27 -0.36
C SER A 28 -4.86 22.03 0.71
N GLY A 29 -4.20 22.90 1.45
CA GLY A 29 -4.84 23.83 2.39
C GLY A 29 -4.78 23.41 3.87
N THR A 30 -5.30 24.29 4.74
CA THR A 30 -5.17 24.21 6.21
C THR A 30 -6.18 23.26 6.88
N TRP A 31 -7.25 22.86 6.18
CA TRP A 31 -8.28 21.93 6.64
C TRP A 31 -8.43 20.74 5.69
N ASP A 32 -7.31 20.23 5.19
CA ASP A 32 -7.31 19.12 4.26
C ASP A 32 -7.26 17.77 4.98
N PHE A 33 -8.37 17.03 4.92
CA PHE A 33 -8.46 15.66 5.42
C PHE A 33 -7.98 14.63 4.38
N ALA A 34 -7.71 15.03 3.14
CA ALA A 34 -7.23 14.14 2.09
C ALA A 34 -6.00 13.30 2.49
N PRO A 35 -5.00 13.80 3.25
CA PRO A 35 -3.87 12.99 3.70
C PRO A 35 -4.30 11.79 4.56
N VAL A 36 -5.30 11.99 5.43
CA VAL A 36 -5.83 10.94 6.31
C VAL A 36 -6.56 9.87 5.50
N PHE A 37 -7.43 10.28 4.56
CA PHE A 37 -8.11 9.34 3.67
C PHE A 37 -7.16 8.59 2.73
N ARG A 38 -6.11 9.25 2.26
CA ARG A 38 -5.05 8.63 1.44
C ARG A 38 -4.28 7.58 2.24
N LEU A 39 -3.88 7.90 3.48
CA LEU A 39 -3.22 6.94 4.37
C LEU A 39 -4.14 5.75 4.70
N ALA A 40 -5.40 6.00 5.02
CA ALA A 40 -6.37 4.94 5.26
C ALA A 40 -6.54 4.04 4.03
N GLY A 41 -6.64 4.64 2.83
CA GLY A 41 -6.68 3.92 1.56
C GLY A 41 -5.42 3.09 1.29
N ALA A 42 -4.23 3.62 1.60
CA ALA A 42 -2.97 2.90 1.45
C ALA A 42 -2.87 1.70 2.41
N VAL A 43 -3.32 1.86 3.66
CA VAL A 43 -3.38 0.76 4.65
C VAL A 43 -4.35 -0.32 4.19
N VAL A 44 -5.57 0.05 3.78
CA VAL A 44 -6.57 -0.92 3.29
C VAL A 44 -6.08 -1.61 2.02
N GLY A 45 -5.55 -0.87 1.05
CA GLY A 45 -5.01 -1.41 -0.19
C GLY A 45 -3.84 -2.36 0.05
N SER A 46 -2.95 -2.03 0.99
CA SER A 46 -1.87 -2.92 1.43
C SER A 46 -2.44 -4.21 2.02
N LEU A 47 -3.40 -4.12 2.96
CA LEU A 47 -4.05 -5.30 3.54
C LEU A 47 -4.71 -6.19 2.48
N VAL A 48 -5.41 -5.60 1.51
CA VAL A 48 -6.02 -6.34 0.39
C VAL A 48 -4.97 -7.02 -0.46
N ALA A 49 -3.86 -6.34 -0.78
CA ALA A 49 -2.76 -6.93 -1.54
C ALA A 49 -2.15 -8.16 -0.82
N TRP A 50 -1.95 -8.05 0.50
CA TRP A 50 -1.46 -9.16 1.33
C TRP A 50 -2.49 -10.28 1.47
N LEU A 51 -3.79 -9.97 1.55
CA LEU A 51 -4.87 -10.95 1.60
C LEU A 51 -4.96 -11.74 0.29
N VAL A 52 -5.01 -11.04 -0.85
CA VAL A 52 -5.04 -11.68 -2.18
C VAL A 52 -3.80 -12.56 -2.36
N TRP A 53 -2.62 -12.06 -1.98
CA TRP A 53 -1.39 -12.83 -2.01
C TRP A 53 -1.47 -14.10 -1.15
N ALA A 54 -2.03 -14.00 0.06
CA ALA A 54 -2.21 -15.13 0.97
C ALA A 54 -3.23 -16.16 0.46
N LEU A 55 -4.22 -15.75 -0.35
CA LEU A 55 -5.22 -16.65 -0.96
C LEU A 55 -4.71 -17.35 -2.22
N LEU A 56 -3.73 -16.77 -2.92
CA LEU A 56 -3.14 -17.33 -4.14
C LEU A 56 -2.02 -18.36 -3.86
N ARG A 57 -1.58 -18.49 -2.61
CA ARG A 57 -0.59 -19.47 -2.17
C ARG A 57 -1.25 -20.65 -1.46
#